data_AF-A0A2T6GCV4-F1
#
_entry.id   AF-A0A2T6GCV4-F1
#
_cell.length_a   1.000
_cell.length_b   1.000
_cell.length_c   1.000
_cell.angle_alpha   90.00
_cell.angle_beta   90.00
_cell.angle_gamma   90.00
#
_symmetry.space_group_name_H-M   'P 1'
#
loop_
_entity.id
_entity.type
_entity.pdbx_description
1 polymer ?
#
loop_
_entity_poly.entity_id
_entity_poly.type
_entity_poly.pdbx_seq_one_letter_code
_entity_poly.pdbx_strand_id
1 'polypeptide(L)'
;MKVIKAAVPVDVPLTQALLDQAVERGEARHDAGLHVSTLSYAAGCLCLGFADGSSIHLPVDNYPELAALSDTQLQQLQLGFSATAVCHEAVDLQVSIVGLLSASEPLMKLATQLVASRNGRQSSAAKAQAARLNGKKGGRPRRRNEVDRRQSGSPMNIDIN
;
A
#
# COMPACT_ATOMS: atom_id res chain seq x y z
N MET A 1 24.07 13.92 -14.04
CA MET A 1 24.42 12.70 -13.28
C MET A 1 24.52 13.07 -11.80
N LYS A 2 23.74 12.43 -10.93
CA LYS A 2 23.77 12.68 -9.48
C LYS A 2 24.64 11.59 -8.84
N VAL A 3 25.84 11.95 -8.42
CA VAL A 3 26.77 11.03 -7.76
C VAL A 3 26.32 10.84 -6.31
N ILE A 4 25.86 9.63 -5.98
CA ILE A 4 25.57 9.24 -4.60
C ILE A 4 26.91 8.84 -3.99
N LYS A 5 27.42 9.64 -3.05
CA LYS A 5 28.65 9.36 -2.32
C LYS A 5 28.35 8.24 -1.32
N ALA A 6 28.89 7.05 -1.55
CA ALA A 6 28.76 5.95 -0.61
C ALA A 6 29.51 6.32 0.69
N ALA A 7 28.78 6.46 1.79
CA ALA A 7 29.38 6.55 3.11
C ALA A 7 29.89 5.16 3.48
N VAL A 8 31.21 5.01 3.62
CA VAL A 8 31.80 3.79 4.17
C VAL A 8 31.31 3.67 5.62
N PRO A 9 30.55 2.62 5.98
CA PRO A 9 30.12 2.45 7.36
C PRO A 9 31.38 2.33 8.21
N VAL A 10 31.47 3.13 9.27
CA VAL A 10 32.51 2.99 10.28
C VAL A 10 32.30 1.63 10.95
N ASP A 11 33.35 0.80 11.03
CA ASP A 11 33.33 -0.45 11.81
C ASP A 11 33.16 -0.11 13.29
N VAL A 12 31.90 -0.03 13.71
CA VAL A 12 31.52 0.21 15.11
C VAL A 12 31.42 -1.17 15.78
N PRO A 13 32.05 -1.38 16.93
CA PRO A 13 31.99 -2.67 17.62
C PRO A 13 30.54 -3.03 17.98
N LEU A 14 30.17 -4.29 17.75
CA LEU A 14 28.86 -4.83 18.07
C LEU A 14 28.71 -4.92 19.59
N THR A 15 28.02 -3.95 20.19
CA THR A 15 27.73 -3.92 21.63
C THR A 15 26.42 -4.63 21.93
N GLN A 16 26.26 -5.12 23.16
CA GLN A 16 25.01 -5.75 23.59
C GLN A 16 23.80 -4.82 23.43
N ALA A 17 23.93 -3.54 23.77
CA ALA A 17 22.87 -2.56 23.59
C ALA A 17 22.45 -2.38 22.12
N LEU A 18 23.40 -2.52 21.18
CA LEU A 18 23.11 -2.44 19.74
C LEU A 18 22.41 -3.72 19.25
N LEU A 19 22.74 -4.87 19.85
CA LEU A 19 22.06 -6.14 19.65
C LEU A 19 20.61 -6.08 20.15
N ASP A 20 20.40 -5.62 21.38
CA ASP A 20 19.08 -5.50 21.99
C ASP A 20 18.20 -4.52 21.19
N GLN A 21 18.75 -3.39 20.78
CA GLN A 21 18.03 -2.43 19.93
C GLN A 21 17.69 -3.02 18.55
N ALA A 22 18.52 -3.91 17.99
CA ALA A 22 18.23 -4.60 16.74
C ALA A 22 17.10 -5.63 16.92
N VAL A 23 17.09 -6.37 18.05
CA VAL A 23 16.02 -7.30 18.41
C VAL A 23 14.70 -6.57 18.60
N GLU A 24 14.67 -5.49 19.40
CA GLU A 24 13.48 -4.69 19.65
C GLU A 24 12.90 -4.09 18.35
N ARG A 25 13.76 -3.61 17.44
CA ARG A 25 13.32 -3.17 16.11
C ARG A 25 12.78 -4.32 15.24
N GLY A 26 13.28 -5.53 15.44
CA GLY A 26 12.78 -6.74 14.79
C GLY A 26 11.39 -7.09 15.31
N GLU A 27 11.22 -7.15 16.63
CA GLU A 27 9.95 -7.42 17.31
C GLU A 27 8.89 -6.36 16.98
N ALA A 28 9.24 -5.07 16.99
CA ALA A 28 8.31 -4.00 16.62
C ALA A 28 7.83 -4.08 15.16
N ARG A 29 8.68 -4.58 14.24
CA ARG A 29 8.27 -4.86 12.85
C ARG A 29 7.42 -6.12 12.74
N HIS A 30 7.69 -7.10 13.59
CA HIS A 30 6.94 -8.33 13.69
C HIS A 30 5.49 -8.02 14.08
N ASP A 31 5.25 -7.31 15.18
CA ASP A 31 3.90 -7.00 15.69
C ASP A 31 3.03 -6.15 14.74
N ALA A 32 3.62 -5.43 13.81
CA ALA A 32 2.89 -4.63 12.82
C ALA A 32 2.46 -5.43 11.56
N GLY A 33 2.92 -6.68 11.44
CA GLY A 33 2.74 -7.52 10.26
C GLY A 33 1.43 -8.31 10.21
N LEU A 34 1.14 -8.86 9.02
CA LEU A 34 0.08 -9.85 8.83
C LEU A 34 0.56 -11.20 9.38
N HIS A 35 -0.08 -11.70 10.45
CA HIS A 35 0.24 -13.00 11.05
C HIS A 35 -0.82 -14.04 10.74
N VAL A 36 -0.42 -15.10 10.02
CA VAL A 36 -1.26 -16.27 9.78
C VAL A 36 -1.17 -17.19 10.99
N SER A 37 -2.30 -17.65 11.52
CA SER A 37 -2.36 -18.58 12.66
C SER A 37 -2.48 -20.03 12.22
N THR A 38 -3.13 -20.28 11.09
CA THR A 38 -3.39 -21.64 10.60
C THR A 38 -3.12 -21.74 9.10
N LEU A 39 -2.65 -22.91 8.69
CA LEU A 39 -2.38 -23.27 7.30
C LEU A 39 -2.99 -24.63 7.03
N SER A 40 -3.78 -24.75 5.97
CA SER A 40 -4.30 -26.03 5.50
C SER A 40 -4.46 -26.05 4.00
N TYR A 41 -4.45 -27.24 3.42
CA TYR A 41 -4.70 -27.46 2.00
C TYR A 41 -5.94 -28.34 1.82
N ALA A 42 -6.90 -27.86 1.05
CA ALA A 42 -8.13 -28.61 0.74
C ALA A 42 -8.68 -28.20 -0.63
N ALA A 43 -9.15 -29.18 -1.40
CA ALA A 43 -9.85 -28.98 -2.68
C ALA A 43 -9.09 -28.06 -3.67
N GLY A 44 -7.76 -28.24 -3.81
CA GLY A 44 -6.94 -27.42 -4.72
C GLY A 44 -6.66 -26.00 -4.23
N CYS A 45 -7.04 -25.67 -3.00
CA CYS A 45 -6.86 -24.34 -2.41
C CYS A 45 -6.02 -24.41 -1.13
N LEU A 46 -5.10 -23.47 -1.01
CA LEU A 46 -4.35 -23.19 0.21
C LEU A 46 -5.16 -22.21 1.08
N CYS A 47 -5.49 -22.63 2.30
CA CYS A 47 -6.25 -21.86 3.25
C CYS A 47 -5.31 -21.26 4.31
N LEU A 48 -5.30 -19.93 4.39
CA LEU A 48 -4.57 -19.16 5.38
C LEU A 48 -5.56 -18.61 6.39
N GLY A 49 -5.50 -19.05 7.65
CA GLY A 49 -6.35 -18.53 8.72
C GLY A 49 -5.63 -17.50 9.59
N PHE A 50 -6.40 -16.57 10.14
CA PHE A 50 -5.93 -15.50 11.03
C PHE A 50 -6.46 -15.71 12.46
N ALA A 51 -5.84 -15.03 13.43
CA ALA A 51 -6.21 -15.16 14.84
C ALA A 51 -7.66 -14.71 15.15
N ASP A 52 -8.24 -13.86 14.32
CA ASP A 52 -9.62 -13.40 14.41
C ASP A 52 -10.65 -14.38 13.81
N GLY A 53 -10.19 -15.53 13.28
CA GLY A 53 -11.02 -16.51 12.59
C GLY A 53 -11.29 -16.17 11.11
N SER A 54 -10.82 -15.03 10.62
CA SER A 54 -10.84 -14.72 9.19
C SER A 54 -9.93 -15.70 8.45
N SER A 55 -10.22 -15.95 7.17
CA SER A 55 -9.36 -16.78 6.33
C SER A 55 -9.32 -16.31 4.88
N ILE A 56 -8.22 -16.64 4.20
CA ILE A 56 -8.02 -16.39 2.77
C ILE A 56 -7.73 -17.72 2.09
N HIS A 57 -8.46 -17.99 1.02
CA HIS A 57 -8.30 -19.19 0.20
C HIS A 57 -7.60 -18.81 -1.10
N LEU A 58 -6.47 -19.47 -1.37
CA LEU A 58 -5.62 -19.22 -2.53
C LEU A 58 -5.60 -20.47 -3.42
N PRO A 59 -6.14 -20.41 -4.65
CA PRO A 59 -6.07 -21.53 -5.59
C PRO A 59 -4.62 -21.82 -5.96
N VAL A 60 -4.19 -23.08 -5.81
CA VAL A 60 -2.80 -23.50 -6.05
C VAL A 60 -2.37 -23.27 -7.50
N ASP A 61 -3.28 -23.46 -8.46
CA ASP A 61 -3.03 -23.30 -9.90
C ASP A 61 -2.56 -21.89 -10.30
N ASN A 62 -2.85 -20.88 -9.47
CA ASN A 62 -2.42 -19.50 -9.73
C ASN A 62 -0.94 -19.27 -9.39
N TYR A 63 -0.29 -20.21 -8.71
CA TYR A 63 1.07 -20.08 -8.21
C TYR A 63 1.94 -21.21 -8.77
N PRO A 64 2.82 -20.93 -9.74
CA PRO A 64 3.69 -21.94 -10.34
C PRO A 64 4.51 -22.74 -9.31
N GLU A 65 4.91 -22.07 -8.24
CA GLU A 65 5.72 -22.62 -7.14
C GLU A 65 4.96 -23.69 -6.34
N LEU A 66 3.64 -23.53 -6.20
CA LEU A 66 2.77 -24.47 -5.51
C LEU A 66 2.19 -25.52 -6.48
N ALA A 67 1.91 -25.13 -7.72
CA ALA A 67 1.39 -26.02 -8.76
C ALA A 67 2.39 -27.12 -9.18
N ALA A 68 3.68 -26.90 -8.92
CA ALA A 68 4.72 -27.91 -9.14
C ALA A 68 4.73 -29.03 -8.07
N LEU A 69 4.03 -28.83 -6.94
CA LEU A 69 3.99 -29.78 -5.83
C LEU A 69 2.84 -30.80 -6.00
N SER A 70 3.04 -32.02 -5.49
CA SER A 70 1.95 -32.99 -5.38
C SER A 70 0.99 -32.63 -4.24
N ASP A 71 -0.24 -33.15 -4.29
CA ASP A 71 -1.22 -32.97 -3.20
C ASP A 71 -0.68 -33.39 -1.84
N THR A 72 0.11 -34.47 -1.79
CA THR A 72 0.75 -34.94 -0.55
C THR A 72 1.78 -33.96 -0.01
N GLN A 73 2.55 -33.30 -0.87
CA GLN A 73 3.50 -32.25 -0.49
C GLN A 73 2.76 -30.99 -0.03
N LEU A 74 1.68 -30.61 -0.73
CA LEU A 74 0.84 -29.47 -0.36
C LEU A 74 0.19 -29.65 1.01
N GLN A 75 -0.16 -30.88 1.41
CA GLN A 75 -0.67 -31.19 2.75
C GLN A 75 0.40 -31.09 3.85
N GLN A 76 1.68 -31.19 3.50
CA GLN A 76 2.81 -31.15 4.43
C GLN A 76 3.39 -29.74 4.60
N LEU A 77 2.79 -28.74 3.97
CA LEU A 77 3.20 -27.35 4.11
C LEU A 77 3.07 -26.88 5.57
N GLN A 78 4.05 -26.09 6.00
CA GLN A 78 4.11 -25.53 7.35
C GLN A 78 4.27 -24.01 7.30
N LEU A 79 3.88 -23.35 8.39
CA LEU A 79 4.15 -21.92 8.57
C LEU A 79 5.58 -21.75 9.07
N GLY A 80 6.36 -20.93 8.37
CA GLY A 80 7.73 -20.58 8.75
C GLY A 80 7.92 -19.07 8.90
N PHE A 81 9.12 -18.68 9.32
CA PHE A 81 9.51 -17.27 9.50
C PHE A 81 8.49 -16.48 10.34
N SER A 82 8.14 -17.03 11.49
CA SER A 82 7.11 -16.49 12.38
C SER A 82 5.75 -16.29 11.70
N ALA A 83 5.34 -17.30 10.92
CA ALA A 83 4.08 -17.33 10.19
C ALA A 83 3.88 -16.20 9.16
N THR A 84 4.99 -15.72 8.60
CA THR A 84 4.99 -14.79 7.46
C THR A 84 5.29 -15.48 6.13
N ALA A 85 5.65 -16.76 6.17
CA ALA A 85 5.96 -17.57 4.99
C ALA A 85 5.40 -18.99 5.11
N VAL A 86 5.17 -19.60 3.96
CA VAL A 86 4.81 -21.00 3.80
C VAL A 86 6.08 -21.76 3.42
N CYS A 87 6.37 -22.84 4.14
CA CYS A 87 7.61 -23.60 4.01
C CYS A 87 7.32 -25.09 3.79
N HIS A 88 8.16 -25.73 2.98
CA HIS A 88 8.23 -27.18 2.86
C HIS A 88 9.70 -27.61 2.94
N GLU A 89 10.08 -28.27 4.04
CA GLU A 89 11.49 -28.65 4.26
C GLU A 89 11.99 -29.68 3.23
N ALA A 90 11.20 -30.72 2.92
CA ALA A 90 11.64 -31.79 2.03
C ALA A 90 11.89 -31.37 0.56
N VAL A 91 11.27 -30.26 0.11
CA VAL A 91 11.39 -29.76 -1.27
C VAL A 91 12.16 -28.44 -1.31
N ASP A 92 12.71 -28.00 -0.17
CA ASP A 92 13.39 -26.72 0.01
C ASP A 92 12.60 -25.53 -0.58
N LEU A 93 11.31 -25.48 -0.25
CA LEU A 93 10.41 -24.42 -0.70
C LEU A 93 10.15 -23.45 0.46
N GLN A 94 10.37 -22.16 0.24
CA GLN A 94 9.95 -21.10 1.16
C GLN A 94 9.35 -19.95 0.36
N VAL A 95 8.06 -19.69 0.57
CA VAL A 95 7.31 -18.66 -0.16
C VAL A 95 6.71 -17.67 0.82
N SER A 96 6.89 -16.37 0.58
CA SER A 96 6.31 -15.31 1.41
C SER A 96 4.78 -15.27 1.26
N ILE A 97 4.05 -15.21 2.37
CA ILE A 97 2.59 -15.08 2.38
C ILE A 97 2.17 -13.75 1.76
N VAL A 98 2.83 -12.65 2.13
CA VAL A 98 2.59 -11.33 1.52
C VAL A 98 2.85 -11.37 0.01
N GLY A 99 3.89 -12.09 -0.41
CA GLY A 99 4.19 -12.33 -1.83
C GLY A 99 3.06 -13.07 -2.55
N LEU A 100 2.56 -14.17 -1.97
CA LEU A 100 1.42 -14.93 -2.50
C LEU A 100 0.19 -14.05 -2.64
N LEU A 101 -0.18 -13.30 -1.60
CA LEU A 101 -1.32 -12.40 -1.65
C LEU A 101 -1.15 -11.30 -2.72
N SER A 102 0.08 -10.82 -2.91
CA SER A 102 0.39 -9.75 -3.88
C SER A 102 0.34 -10.22 -5.34
N ALA A 103 0.51 -11.51 -5.60
CA ALA A 103 0.40 -12.06 -6.96
C ALA A 103 -1.06 -12.10 -7.45
N SER A 104 -2.04 -12.04 -6.55
CA SER A 104 -3.46 -12.01 -6.91
C SER A 104 -3.95 -10.59 -7.22
N GLU A 105 -4.17 -10.31 -8.51
CA GLU A 105 -4.69 -9.00 -8.96
C GLU A 105 -6.01 -8.59 -8.28
N PRO A 106 -7.02 -9.48 -8.12
CA PRO A 106 -8.26 -9.13 -7.42
C PRO A 106 -8.03 -8.74 -5.94
N LEU A 107 -7.16 -9.46 -5.23
CA LEU A 107 -6.83 -9.13 -3.84
C LEU A 107 -6.11 -7.77 -3.75
N MET A 108 -5.22 -7.48 -4.68
CA MET A 108 -4.53 -6.20 -4.73
C MET A 108 -5.46 -5.03 -5.07
N LYS A 109 -6.42 -5.23 -5.98
CA LYS A 109 -7.48 -4.23 -6.25
C LYS A 109 -8.32 -3.97 -5.00
N LEU A 110 -8.72 -5.02 -4.29
CA LEU A 110 -9.45 -4.90 -3.02
C LEU A 110 -8.63 -4.13 -1.98
N ALA A 111 -7.37 -4.52 -1.76
CA ALA A 111 -6.48 -3.84 -0.82
C ALA A 111 -6.32 -2.35 -1.17
N THR A 112 -6.14 -2.04 -2.46
CA THR A 112 -6.04 -0.66 -2.95
C THR A 112 -7.31 0.13 -2.71
N GLN A 113 -8.49 -0.44 -2.98
CA GLN A 113 -9.78 0.20 -2.71
C GLN A 113 -10.02 0.43 -1.22
N LEU A 114 -9.64 -0.52 -0.36
CA LEU A 114 -9.72 -0.38 1.10
C LEU A 114 -8.81 0.73 1.60
N VAL A 115 -7.56 0.78 1.14
CA VAL A 115 -6.61 1.85 1.50
C VAL A 115 -7.10 3.20 1.00
N ALA A 116 -7.56 3.28 -0.25
CA ALA A 116 -8.10 4.52 -0.84
C ALA A 116 -9.34 5.01 -0.10
N SER A 117 -10.28 4.12 0.25
CA SER A 117 -11.49 4.48 1.01
C SER A 117 -11.15 4.93 2.43
N ARG A 118 -10.21 4.26 3.11
CA ARG A 118 -9.77 4.62 4.46
C ARG A 118 -9.06 5.98 4.47
N ASN A 119 -8.12 6.19 3.54
CA ASN A 119 -7.36 7.43 3.44
C ASN A 119 -8.20 8.60 2.87
N GLY A 120 -9.16 8.32 1.99
CA GLY A 120 -10.12 9.29 1.48
C GLY A 120 -11.13 9.71 2.56
N ARG A 121 -11.55 8.78 3.42
CA ARG A 121 -12.41 9.04 4.59
C ARG A 121 -11.69 9.80 5.70
N GLN A 122 -10.35 9.67 5.78
CA GLN A 122 -9.50 10.47 6.65
C GLN A 122 -9.41 11.93 6.14
N SER A 123 -10.55 12.62 6.07
CA SER A 123 -10.56 14.08 6.13
C SER A 123 -10.16 14.47 7.55
N SER A 124 -8.86 14.61 7.79
CA SER A 124 -8.38 15.02 9.11
C SER A 124 -8.97 16.38 9.47
N ALA A 125 -9.25 16.61 10.75
CA ALA A 125 -9.75 17.90 11.24
C ALA A 125 -8.87 19.07 10.76
N ALA A 126 -7.57 18.82 10.57
CA ALA A 126 -6.61 19.75 9.97
C ALA A 126 -6.90 20.07 8.50
N LYS A 127 -7.22 19.07 7.64
CA LYS A 127 -7.65 19.31 6.25
C LYS A 127 -8.97 20.10 6.20
N ALA A 128 -9.89 19.81 7.12
CA ALA A 128 -11.17 20.53 7.21
C ALA A 128 -10.98 21.98 7.68
N GLN A 129 -10.12 22.25 8.68
CA GLN A 129 -9.77 23.60 9.09
C GLN A 129 -9.04 24.37 7.99
N ALA A 130 -8.06 23.75 7.33
CA ALA A 130 -7.34 24.35 6.21
C ALA A 130 -8.28 24.69 5.04
N ALA A 131 -9.23 23.81 4.71
CA ALA A 131 -10.26 24.08 3.70
C ALA A 131 -11.16 25.27 4.08
N ARG A 132 -11.56 25.40 5.36
CA ARG A 132 -12.34 26.55 5.85
C ARG A 132 -11.55 27.85 5.80
N LEU A 133 -10.27 27.85 6.21
CA LEU A 133 -9.39 29.01 6.13
C LEU A 133 -9.12 29.44 4.68
N ASN A 134 -8.94 28.47 3.77
CA ASN A 134 -8.75 28.75 2.35
C ASN A 134 -10.04 29.19 1.66
N GLY A 135 -11.20 28.63 2.03
CA GLY A 135 -12.51 29.09 1.56
C GLY A 135 -12.81 30.55 1.96
N LYS A 136 -12.38 30.96 3.17
CA LYS A 136 -12.45 32.36 3.63
C LYS A 136 -11.55 33.31 2.83
N LYS A 137 -10.46 32.81 2.23
CA LYS A 137 -9.55 33.61 1.37
C LYS A 137 -10.08 33.82 -0.05
N GLY A 138 -11.30 33.39 -0.34
CA GLY A 138 -11.97 33.62 -1.62
C GLY A 138 -11.98 32.37 -2.49
N GLY A 139 -13.04 31.57 -2.35
CA GLY A 139 -13.33 30.49 -3.29
C GLY A 139 -13.60 31.00 -4.72
N ARG A 140 -13.78 30.05 -5.65
CA ARG A 140 -13.89 30.23 -7.12
C ARG A 140 -14.51 31.60 -7.50
N PRO A 141 -13.73 32.53 -8.10
CA PRO A 141 -14.23 33.83 -8.50
C PRO A 141 -15.47 33.68 -9.38
N ARG A 142 -16.56 34.37 -9.02
CA ARG A 142 -17.76 34.42 -9.85
C ARG A 142 -17.42 35.18 -11.13
N ARG A 143 -17.68 34.57 -12.30
CA ARG A 143 -17.56 35.27 -13.59
C ARG A 143 -18.49 36.49 -13.55
N ARG A 144 -17.93 37.68 -13.69
CA ARG A 144 -18.71 38.91 -13.92
C ARG A 144 -19.23 38.86 -15.35
N ASN A 145 -20.54 39.02 -15.52
CA ASN A 145 -21.17 39.09 -16.83
C ASN A 145 -20.67 40.34 -17.55
N GLU A 146 -20.11 40.13 -18.73
CA GLU A 146 -19.55 41.14 -19.61
C GLU A 146 -20.68 41.77 -20.44
N VAL A 147 -21.41 42.72 -19.87
CA VAL A 147 -22.39 43.53 -20.61
C VAL A 147 -22.36 44.96 -20.07
N ASP A 148 -21.32 45.73 -20.39
CA ASP A 148 -21.43 47.20 -20.41
C ASP A 148 -20.31 47.91 -21.18
N ARG A 149 -20.07 47.54 -22.45
CA ARG A 149 -19.17 48.26 -23.35
C ARG A 149 -19.86 48.64 -24.66
N ARG A 150 -20.98 49.35 -24.60
CA ARG A 150 -21.54 50.10 -25.75
C ARG A 150 -22.31 51.33 -25.29
N GLN A 151 -21.61 52.34 -24.78
CA GLN A 151 -22.13 53.71 -24.73
C GLN A 151 -20.97 54.70 -24.61
N SER A 152 -20.40 55.07 -25.76
CA SER A 152 -19.74 56.36 -26.01
C SER A 152 -19.39 56.43 -27.50
N GLY A 153 -20.42 56.48 -28.33
CA GLY A 153 -20.29 57.02 -29.68
C GLY A 153 -20.45 58.54 -29.59
N SER A 154 -19.43 59.30 -29.99
CA SER A 154 -19.59 60.68 -30.45
C SER A 154 -18.86 60.82 -31.79
N PRO A 155 -19.48 61.47 -32.79
CA PRO A 155 -19.08 61.36 -34.20
C PRO A 155 -17.87 62.26 -34.52
N MET A 156 -16.97 61.74 -35.36
CA MET A 156 -15.86 62.48 -35.94
C MET A 156 -16.36 63.17 -37.23
N ASN A 157 -16.45 64.49 -37.21
CA ASN A 157 -16.65 65.32 -38.41
C ASN A 157 -15.41 65.21 -39.31
N ILE A 158 -15.65 64.97 -40.59
CA ILE A 158 -14.64 65.02 -41.65
C ILE A 158 -14.92 66.29 -42.44
N ASP A 159 -14.08 67.31 -42.28
CA ASP A 159 -14.05 68.45 -43.20
C ASP A 159 -13.00 68.17 -44.29
N ILE A 160 -13.47 68.20 -45.54
CA ILE A 160 -12.69 68.08 -46.77
C ILE A 160 -12.46 69.50 -47.29
N ASN A 161 -11.21 69.97 -47.32
CA ASN A 161 -10.58 70.63 -48.47
C ASN A 161 -9.07 70.78 -48.28
#